data_AF-M0ZML7-F1
#
_entry.id   AF-M0ZML7-F1
#
_cell.length_a   1.000
_cell.length_b   1.000
_cell.length_c   1.000
_cell.angle_alpha   90.00
_cell.angle_beta   90.00
_cell.angle_gamma   90.00
#
_symmetry.space_group_name_H-M   'P 1'
#
loop_
_entity.id
_entity.type
_entity.pdbx_description
1 polymer ?
#
loop_
_entity_poly.entity_id
_entity_poly.type
_entity_poly.pdbx_seq_one_letter_code
_entity_poly.pdbx_strand_id
1 'polypeptide(L)'
;MTYEVIAINSRFLAEYHFDISKLEPLVAKHHSPGNRALARECEDVKIDRVYIGSCTGGKTEDFMAAAKVFLASGKKVKVPTFLVPAMQKVWMDLYTIPVPESDGKTCSQIFEDAGCDAPASPSCGACMGGPRDTHARLNEPQVCVSTTNRNFPGRMGHKEGQIYLASPYTAAASALTGHVTDLRDFLQ
;
A
#
# COMPACT_ATOMS: atom_id res chain seq x y z
N MET A 1 13.11 -13.41 -21.83
CA MET A 1 12.11 -14.50 -21.74
C MET A 1 11.27 -14.43 -23.01
N THR A 2 11.57 -15.28 -23.98
CA THR A 2 10.79 -15.41 -25.21
C THR A 2 9.57 -16.26 -24.89
N TYR A 3 8.38 -15.66 -24.92
CA TYR A 3 7.14 -16.41 -24.83
C TYR A 3 6.85 -17.00 -26.20
N GLU A 4 6.78 -18.32 -26.29
CA GLU A 4 6.25 -19.02 -27.46
C GLU A 4 4.72 -18.97 -27.36
N VAL A 5 4.06 -18.37 -28.35
CA VAL A 5 2.59 -18.27 -28.39
C VAL A 5 2.02 -19.65 -28.69
N ILE A 6 1.66 -20.40 -27.66
CA ILE A 6 0.84 -21.61 -27.80
C ILE A 6 -0.63 -21.19 -27.81
N ALA A 7 -1.12 -20.71 -28.96
CA ALA A 7 -2.56 -20.61 -29.23
C ALA A 7 -2.82 -20.47 -30.74
N ILE A 8 -2.85 -21.61 -31.44
CA ILE A 8 -3.39 -21.65 -32.80
C ILE A 8 -4.92 -21.81 -32.63
N ASN A 9 -5.67 -20.69 -32.70
CA ASN A 9 -7.15 -20.58 -32.71
C ASN A 9 -7.95 -20.64 -31.39
N SER A 10 -7.60 -19.84 -30.39
CA SER A 10 -8.50 -19.58 -29.24
C SER A 10 -9.53 -18.49 -29.56
N ARG A 11 -10.78 -18.61 -29.05
CA ARG A 11 -11.83 -17.59 -29.17
C ARG A 11 -12.08 -16.94 -27.80
N PHE A 12 -12.06 -15.61 -27.74
CA PHE A 12 -12.31 -14.83 -26.53
C PHE A 12 -13.59 -14.00 -26.69
N LEU A 13 -14.27 -13.71 -25.57
CA LEU A 13 -15.44 -12.80 -25.57
C LEU A 13 -15.02 -11.35 -25.86
N ALA A 14 -13.86 -10.95 -25.33
CA ALA A 14 -13.24 -9.65 -25.54
C ALA A 14 -11.71 -9.77 -25.34
N GLU A 15 -10.95 -8.93 -26.05
CA GLU A 15 -9.50 -8.83 -25.95
C GLU A 15 -9.13 -7.38 -25.61
N TYR A 16 -8.22 -7.21 -24.65
CA TYR A 16 -7.77 -5.90 -24.17
C TYR A 16 -6.24 -5.85 -24.18
N HIS A 17 -5.67 -4.82 -24.82
CA HIS A 17 -4.23 -4.58 -24.84
C HIS A 17 -3.90 -3.36 -23.99
N PHE A 18 -2.92 -3.51 -23.10
CA PHE A 18 -2.47 -2.44 -22.20
C PHE A 18 -1.03 -2.06 -22.51
N ASP A 19 -0.81 -0.79 -22.84
CA ASP A 19 0.53 -0.22 -22.98
C ASP A 19 1.05 0.20 -21.61
N ILE A 20 1.97 -0.60 -21.05
CA ILE A 20 2.53 -0.39 -19.71
C ILE A 20 3.35 0.90 -19.60
N SER A 21 3.87 1.42 -20.72
CA SER A 21 4.65 2.67 -20.73
C SER A 21 3.79 3.91 -20.41
N LYS A 22 2.47 3.77 -20.54
CA LYS A 22 1.48 4.82 -20.25
C LYS A 22 0.85 4.67 -18.86
N LEU A 23 1.26 3.67 -18.07
CA LEU A 23 0.74 3.50 -16.72
C LEU A 23 1.38 4.52 -15.79
N GLU A 24 0.53 5.23 -15.07
CA GLU A 24 0.91 6.17 -14.01
C GLU A 24 0.42 5.63 -12.66
N PRO A 25 0.97 6.11 -11.53
CA PRO A 25 0.47 5.73 -10.21
C PRO A 25 -1.02 6.04 -10.05
N LEU A 26 -1.76 5.04 -9.59
CA LEU A 26 -3.21 5.08 -9.45
C LEU A 26 -3.63 4.96 -8.01
N VAL A 27 -4.80 5.51 -7.74
CA VAL A 27 -5.58 5.22 -6.54
C VAL A 27 -7.00 4.82 -6.91
N ALA A 28 -7.59 3.90 -6.15
CA ALA A 28 -9.03 3.70 -6.17
C ALA A 28 -9.65 4.53 -5.05
N LYS A 29 -10.34 5.60 -5.43
CA LYS A 29 -11.03 6.50 -4.50
C LYS A 29 -12.14 5.77 -3.77
N HIS A 30 -12.43 6.20 -2.56
CA HIS A 30 -13.61 5.73 -1.83
C HIS A 30 -14.88 5.97 -2.68
N HIS A 31 -15.87 5.10 -2.75
CA HIS A 31 -16.06 3.83 -2.03
C HIS A 31 -16.13 2.59 -2.94
N SER A 32 -15.45 2.60 -4.09
CA SER A 32 -15.44 1.47 -5.03
C SER A 32 -14.03 1.19 -5.55
N PRO A 33 -13.59 -0.08 -5.64
CA PRO A 33 -12.32 -0.42 -6.29
C PRO A 33 -12.26 0.00 -7.76
N GLY A 34 -13.43 0.16 -8.41
CA GLY A 34 -13.54 0.66 -9.79
C GLY A 34 -13.48 2.18 -9.91
N ASN A 35 -13.53 2.94 -8.82
CA ASN A 35 -13.45 4.41 -8.82
C ASN A 35 -11.99 4.88 -8.94
N ARG A 36 -11.36 4.56 -10.07
CA ARG A 36 -9.96 4.85 -10.35
C ARG A 36 -9.73 6.35 -10.58
N ALA A 37 -8.64 6.87 -10.05
CA ALA A 37 -8.05 8.17 -10.37
C ALA A 37 -6.52 8.05 -10.43
N LEU A 38 -5.85 9.03 -11.04
CA LEU A 38 -4.41 9.15 -10.89
C LEU A 38 -4.09 9.63 -9.46
N ALA A 39 -2.96 9.20 -8.91
CA ALA A 39 -2.54 9.64 -7.57
C ALA A 39 -2.42 11.17 -7.48
N ARG A 40 -1.81 11.81 -8.50
CA ARG A 40 -1.68 13.27 -8.62
C ARG A 40 -3.01 14.04 -8.66
N GLU A 41 -4.11 13.39 -9.06
CA GLU A 41 -5.44 14.02 -9.11
C GLU A 41 -6.13 14.05 -7.74
N CYS A 42 -5.49 13.49 -6.71
CA CYS A 42 -6.03 13.37 -5.35
C CYS A 42 -5.16 14.08 -4.31
N GLU A 43 -4.23 14.96 -4.72
CA GLU A 43 -3.29 15.63 -3.81
C GLU A 43 -3.96 16.51 -2.74
N ASP A 44 -5.18 16.97 -2.99
CA ASP A 44 -6.03 17.70 -2.05
C ASP A 44 -6.64 16.82 -0.95
N VAL A 45 -6.60 15.50 -1.12
CA VAL A 45 -7.14 14.53 -0.16
C VAL A 45 -6.17 14.40 1.01
N LYS A 46 -6.46 15.13 2.09
CA LYS A 46 -5.81 14.94 3.40
C LYS A 46 -6.15 13.57 3.98
N ILE A 47 -5.14 12.89 4.51
CA ILE A 47 -5.28 11.56 5.11
C ILE A 47 -4.96 11.60 6.61
N ASP A 48 -5.54 10.67 7.37
CA ASP A 48 -5.33 10.55 8.81
C ASP A 48 -4.36 9.42 9.16
N ARG A 49 -4.23 8.41 8.29
CA ARG A 49 -3.36 7.25 8.49
C ARG A 49 -3.07 6.50 7.20
N VAL A 50 -2.05 5.65 7.25
CA VAL A 50 -1.70 4.71 6.18
C VAL A 50 -1.70 3.28 6.71
N TYR A 51 -2.15 2.33 5.88
CA TYR A 51 -2.13 0.90 6.17
C TYR A 51 -1.44 0.13 5.04
N ILE A 52 -0.25 -0.40 5.30
CA ILE A 52 0.52 -1.24 4.37
C ILE A 52 0.49 -2.68 4.89
N GLY A 53 -0.23 -3.53 4.17
CA GLY A 53 -0.50 -4.90 4.57
C GLY A 53 -1.72 -5.47 3.86
N SER A 54 -2.10 -6.71 4.21
CA SER A 54 -3.11 -7.58 3.55
C SER A 54 -2.49 -8.66 2.66
N CYS A 55 -3.28 -9.65 2.26
CA CYS A 55 -2.89 -10.66 1.26
C CYS A 55 -2.53 -10.06 -0.11
N THR A 56 -2.91 -8.80 -0.37
CA THR A 56 -2.69 -8.09 -1.64
C THR A 56 -1.56 -7.08 -1.62
N GLY A 57 -1.09 -6.64 -0.44
CA GLY A 57 -0.05 -5.62 -0.30
C GLY A 57 0.79 -5.82 0.96
N GLY A 58 1.04 -7.07 1.34
CA GLY A 58 1.73 -7.46 2.56
C GLY A 58 2.75 -8.57 2.36
N LYS A 59 3.30 -8.69 1.15
CA LYS A 59 4.43 -9.57 0.81
C LYS A 59 5.75 -8.83 1.05
N THR A 60 6.86 -9.57 1.11
CA THR A 60 8.20 -9.01 1.35
C THR A 60 8.53 -7.91 0.34
N GLU A 61 8.19 -8.11 -0.94
CA GLU A 61 8.44 -7.15 -2.01
C GLU A 61 7.61 -5.86 -1.84
N ASP A 62 6.39 -5.97 -1.29
CA ASP A 62 5.52 -4.81 -1.03
C ASP A 62 6.13 -3.92 0.06
N PHE A 63 6.67 -4.52 1.12
CA PHE A 63 7.36 -3.77 2.17
C PHE A 63 8.70 -3.22 1.69
N MET A 64 9.44 -3.95 0.86
CA MET A 64 10.66 -3.41 0.23
C MET A 64 10.35 -2.19 -0.65
N ALA A 65 9.25 -2.24 -1.41
CA ALA A 65 8.79 -1.10 -2.20
C ALA A 65 8.50 0.13 -1.33
N ALA A 66 7.78 -0.04 -0.22
CA ALA A 66 7.54 1.04 0.74
C ALA A 66 8.85 1.55 1.38
N ALA A 67 9.75 0.65 1.77
CA ALA A 67 11.03 0.98 2.37
C ALA A 67 11.92 1.81 1.41
N LYS A 68 11.93 1.50 0.11
CA LYS A 68 12.66 2.29 -0.89
C LYS A 68 12.18 3.74 -0.95
N VAL A 69 10.87 3.98 -0.85
CA VAL A 69 10.31 5.35 -0.82
C VAL A 69 10.77 6.09 0.43
N PHE A 70 10.70 5.45 1.59
CA PHE A 70 11.15 6.05 2.85
C PHE A 70 12.65 6.35 2.84
N LEU A 71 13.46 5.41 2.34
CA LEU A 71 14.91 5.56 2.21
C LEU A 71 15.27 6.72 1.27
N ALA A 72 14.67 6.78 0.08
CA ALA A 72 14.93 7.84 -0.89
C ALA A 72 14.50 9.22 -0.38
N SER A 73 13.41 9.27 0.38
CA SER A 73 12.90 10.52 0.97
C SER A 73 13.79 11.03 2.11
N GLY A 74 14.24 10.13 3.00
CA GLY A 74 14.95 10.49 4.24
C GLY A 74 14.10 11.26 5.27
N LYS A 75 12.78 11.38 5.04
CA LYS A 75 11.84 12.10 5.90
C LYS A 75 11.08 11.15 6.83
N LYS A 76 10.52 11.72 7.91
CA LYS A 76 9.60 11.03 8.81
C LYS A 76 8.17 11.08 8.27
N VAL A 77 7.37 10.04 8.57
CA VAL A 77 5.93 10.02 8.26
C VAL A 77 5.19 11.10 9.05
N LYS A 78 4.15 11.68 8.45
CA LYS A 78 3.30 12.71 9.07
C LYS A 78 2.04 12.14 9.71
N VAL A 79 1.69 10.90 9.38
CA VAL A 79 0.50 10.21 9.88
C VAL A 79 0.86 8.81 10.37
N PRO A 80 0.13 8.24 11.35
CA PRO A 80 0.31 6.86 11.78
C PRO A 80 0.31 5.90 10.57
N THR A 81 1.32 5.04 10.52
CA THR A 81 1.57 4.16 9.37
C THR A 81 1.71 2.74 9.87
N PHE A 82 0.64 1.96 9.68
CA PHE A 82 0.52 0.59 10.15
C PHE A 82 1.10 -0.38 9.13
N LEU A 83 1.95 -1.29 9.62
CA LEU A 83 2.63 -2.31 8.83
C LEU A 83 2.13 -3.69 9.25
N VAL A 84 1.41 -4.39 8.37
CA VAL A 84 0.75 -5.68 8.70
C VAL A 84 1.11 -6.75 7.68
N PRO A 85 2.16 -7.56 7.94
CA PRO A 85 2.58 -8.62 7.05
C PRO A 85 1.52 -9.69 6.82
N ALA A 86 1.50 -10.26 5.62
CA ALA A 86 0.51 -11.28 5.25
C ALA A 86 0.79 -12.65 5.91
N MET A 87 2.05 -12.95 6.23
CA MET A 87 2.49 -14.25 6.74
C MET A 87 3.68 -14.10 7.68
N GLN A 88 3.91 -15.11 8.53
CA GLN A 88 5.03 -15.12 9.48
C GLN A 88 6.39 -15.05 8.79
N LYS A 89 6.55 -15.72 7.64
CA LYS A 89 7.78 -15.60 6.85
C LYS A 89 8.05 -14.15 6.44
N VAL A 90 7.03 -13.44 5.94
CA VAL A 90 7.18 -12.04 5.53
C VAL A 90 7.56 -11.17 6.73
N TRP A 91 6.90 -11.37 7.88
CA TRP A 91 7.25 -10.66 9.10
C TRP A 91 8.73 -10.87 9.46
N MET A 92 9.24 -12.12 9.43
CA MET A 92 10.67 -12.40 9.64
C MET A 92 11.57 -11.73 8.60
N ASP A 93 11.17 -11.75 7.32
CA ASP A 93 11.94 -11.14 6.23
C ASP A 93 12.16 -9.64 6.48
N LEU A 94 11.18 -8.93 7.06
CA LEU A 94 11.31 -7.50 7.36
C LEU A 94 12.45 -7.16 8.31
N TYR A 95 12.82 -8.10 9.19
CA TYR A 95 13.90 -7.95 10.17
C TYR A 95 15.21 -8.60 9.75
N THR A 96 15.24 -9.38 8.67
CA THR A 96 16.38 -10.24 8.34
C THR A 96 16.93 -10.04 6.94
N ILE A 97 16.12 -9.55 5.98
CA ILE A 97 16.56 -9.33 4.61
C ILE A 97 16.91 -7.83 4.43
N PRO A 98 18.15 -7.50 4.07
CA PRO A 98 18.53 -6.13 3.73
C PRO A 98 17.78 -5.64 2.50
N VAL A 99 17.38 -4.36 2.53
CA VAL A 99 16.82 -3.69 1.36
C VAL A 99 17.97 -3.38 0.38
N PRO A 100 17.81 -3.59 -0.93
CA PRO A 100 18.81 -3.17 -1.90
C PRO A 100 19.11 -1.67 -1.76
N GLU A 101 20.38 -1.29 -1.90
CA GLU A 101 20.84 0.11 -1.87
C GLU A 101 20.64 0.83 -0.52
N SER A 102 20.46 0.08 0.58
CA SER A 102 20.20 0.64 1.93
C SER A 102 21.37 0.57 2.91
N ASP A 103 22.60 0.35 2.43
CA ASP A 103 23.79 0.10 3.27
C ASP A 103 23.59 -1.04 4.29
N GLY A 104 22.84 -2.08 3.89
CA GLY A 104 22.58 -3.26 4.72
C GLY A 104 21.39 -3.13 5.67
N LYS A 105 20.66 -2.01 5.67
CA LYS A 105 19.46 -1.84 6.50
C LYS A 105 18.32 -2.75 6.07
N THR A 106 17.64 -3.34 7.04
CA THR A 106 16.41 -4.11 6.82
C THR A 106 15.19 -3.19 6.67
N CYS A 107 14.06 -3.75 6.22
CA CYS A 107 12.81 -2.99 6.15
C CYS A 107 12.42 -2.43 7.52
N SER A 108 12.52 -3.23 8.59
CA SER A 108 12.14 -2.80 9.94
C SER A 108 12.94 -1.59 10.42
N GLN A 109 14.25 -1.55 10.16
CA GLN A 109 15.11 -0.42 10.52
C GLN A 109 14.74 0.83 9.73
N ILE A 110 14.47 0.70 8.43
CA ILE A 110 14.03 1.83 7.59
C ILE A 110 12.67 2.35 8.06
N PHE A 111 11.75 1.47 8.45
CA PHE A 111 10.44 1.86 8.96
C PHE A 111 10.54 2.59 10.31
N GLU A 112 11.39 2.12 11.22
CA GLU A 112 11.70 2.80 12.47
C GLU A 112 12.35 4.17 12.22
N ASP A 113 13.32 4.23 11.31
CA ASP A 113 13.96 5.46 10.85
C ASP A 113 12.96 6.42 10.17
N ALA A 114 11.87 5.93 9.58
CA ALA A 114 10.79 6.76 9.04
C ALA A 114 9.73 7.15 10.09
N GLY A 115 9.73 6.52 11.26
CA GLY A 115 8.73 6.76 12.32
C GLY A 115 7.40 6.01 12.10
N CYS A 116 7.40 4.92 11.34
CA CYS A 116 6.25 4.03 11.22
C CYS A 116 6.02 3.24 12.52
N ASP A 117 4.81 2.71 12.69
CA ASP A 117 4.55 1.72 13.74
C ASP A 117 5.36 0.44 13.47
N ALA A 118 5.83 -0.22 14.54
CA ALA A 118 6.55 -1.47 14.41
C ALA A 118 5.70 -2.53 13.67
N PRO A 119 6.28 -3.32 12.75
CA PRO A 119 5.55 -4.37 12.04
C PRO A 119 4.77 -5.29 12.98
N ALA A 120 3.45 -5.28 12.83
CA ALA A 120 2.55 -6.08 13.66
C ALA A 120 2.70 -7.57 13.34
N SER A 121 2.28 -8.43 14.28
CA SER A 121 2.13 -9.85 13.99
C SER A 121 1.19 -10.06 12.79
N PRO A 122 1.48 -11.03 11.90
CA PRO A 122 0.67 -11.27 10.72
C PRO A 122 -0.79 -11.53 11.05
N SER A 123 -1.69 -10.78 10.40
CA SER A 123 -3.12 -10.93 10.56
C SER A 123 -3.87 -10.23 9.43
N CYS A 124 -5.20 -10.38 9.38
CA CYS A 124 -6.02 -9.56 8.50
C CYS A 124 -6.19 -8.11 9.01
N GLY A 125 -6.02 -7.87 10.31
CA GLY A 125 -6.18 -6.56 10.95
C GLY A 125 -7.37 -5.75 10.41
N ALA A 126 -7.12 -4.47 10.15
CA ALA A 126 -8.12 -3.55 9.62
C ALA A 126 -8.74 -3.99 8.29
N CYS A 127 -8.08 -4.79 7.46
CA CYS A 127 -8.62 -5.24 6.15
C CYS A 127 -9.97 -5.97 6.27
N MET A 128 -10.22 -6.66 7.40
CA MET A 128 -11.48 -7.36 7.64
C MET A 128 -12.53 -6.52 8.37
N GLY A 129 -12.15 -5.40 8.99
CA GLY A 129 -13.06 -4.53 9.73
C GLY A 129 -13.73 -5.19 10.95
N GLY A 130 -13.01 -6.05 11.67
CA GLY A 130 -13.52 -6.85 12.79
C GLY A 130 -14.00 -6.05 14.02
N PRO A 131 -14.13 -6.68 15.20
CA PRO A 131 -14.56 -6.00 16.43
C PRO A 131 -13.65 -4.82 16.80
N ARG A 132 -14.08 -3.95 17.73
CA ARG A 132 -13.43 -2.65 18.04
C ARG A 132 -11.94 -2.75 18.43
N ASP A 133 -11.52 -3.89 18.94
CA ASP A 133 -10.15 -4.23 19.35
C ASP A 133 -9.28 -4.81 18.22
N THR A 134 -9.84 -4.99 17.02
CA THR A 134 -9.09 -5.44 15.84
C THR A 134 -7.95 -4.47 15.55
N HIS A 135 -6.74 -5.02 15.39
CA HIS A 135 -5.54 -4.22 15.14
C HIS A 135 -5.70 -3.28 13.93
N ALA A 136 -5.30 -2.02 14.13
CA ALA A 136 -5.37 -0.92 13.15
C ALA A 136 -6.77 -0.59 12.60
N ARG A 137 -7.85 -1.11 13.20
CA ARG A 137 -9.23 -0.79 12.79
C ARG A 137 -9.47 0.71 12.77
N LEU A 138 -10.27 1.19 11.81
CA LEU A 138 -10.82 2.53 11.82
C LEU A 138 -11.94 2.58 12.86
N ASN A 139 -11.67 3.16 14.03
CA ASN A 139 -12.66 3.32 15.09
C ASN A 139 -13.46 4.62 14.96
N GLU A 140 -12.94 5.59 14.21
CA GLU A 140 -13.46 6.94 13.99
C GLU A 140 -13.59 7.23 12.48
N PRO A 141 -14.32 8.28 12.05
CA PRO A 141 -14.49 8.66 10.65
C PRO A 141 -13.21 9.24 10.04
N GLN A 142 -12.23 8.38 9.76
CA GLN A 142 -10.91 8.75 9.26
C GLN A 142 -10.70 8.36 7.80
N VAL A 143 -9.80 9.08 7.14
CA VAL A 143 -9.33 8.81 5.78
C VAL A 143 -8.04 8.00 5.82
N CYS A 144 -8.04 6.84 5.18
CA CYS A 144 -6.94 5.88 5.17
C CYS A 144 -6.49 5.59 3.74
N VAL A 145 -5.19 5.73 3.46
CA VAL A 145 -4.59 5.14 2.25
C VAL A 145 -4.14 3.73 2.60
N SER A 146 -4.57 2.74 1.81
CA SER A 146 -4.41 1.33 2.13
C SER A 146 -3.96 0.49 0.94
N THR A 147 -3.09 -0.47 1.18
CA THR A 147 -2.70 -1.49 0.18
C THR A 147 -3.60 -2.73 0.19
N THR A 148 -4.80 -2.60 0.76
CA THR A 148 -5.86 -3.63 0.69
C THR A 148 -6.53 -3.61 -0.69
N ASN A 149 -7.55 -4.45 -0.89
CA ASN A 149 -8.24 -4.59 -2.18
C ASN A 149 -9.72 -4.16 -2.18
N ARG A 150 -10.22 -3.65 -1.05
CA ARG A 150 -11.65 -3.31 -0.88
C ARG A 150 -11.77 -2.02 -0.08
N ASN A 151 -12.65 -1.13 -0.52
CA ASN A 151 -12.84 0.19 0.08
C ASN A 151 -14.31 0.63 0.20
N PHE A 152 -15.26 -0.31 0.23
CA PHE A 152 -16.66 0.02 0.49
C PHE A 152 -16.87 0.56 1.92
N PRO A 153 -17.97 1.27 2.22
CA PRO A 153 -18.19 1.88 3.53
C PRO A 153 -18.18 0.86 4.67
N GLY A 154 -17.49 1.16 5.77
CA GLY A 154 -17.34 0.25 6.91
C GLY A 154 -16.34 -0.90 6.71
N ARG A 155 -15.67 -1.00 5.55
CA ARG A 155 -14.77 -2.12 5.25
C ARG A 155 -13.64 -2.29 6.26
N MET A 156 -13.07 -1.18 6.76
CA MET A 156 -12.00 -1.19 7.76
C MET A 156 -12.48 -0.85 9.18
N GLY A 157 -13.80 -0.84 9.41
CA GLY A 157 -14.38 -0.56 10.73
C GLY A 157 -15.51 0.47 10.66
N HIS A 158 -15.19 1.73 10.95
CA HIS A 158 -16.17 2.82 11.02
C HIS A 158 -16.86 3.03 9.65
N LYS A 159 -18.19 3.18 9.65
CA LYS A 159 -19.00 3.28 8.41
C LYS A 159 -18.65 4.51 7.58
N GLU A 160 -18.31 5.60 8.25
CA GLU A 160 -17.92 6.88 7.63
C GLU A 160 -16.41 6.98 7.38
N GLY A 161 -15.63 5.94 7.71
CA GLY A 161 -14.22 5.89 7.36
C GLY A 161 -14.05 5.75 5.84
N GLN A 162 -13.14 6.54 5.27
CA GLN A 162 -12.88 6.56 3.84
C GLN A 162 -11.57 5.84 3.54
N ILE A 163 -11.56 5.02 2.48
CA ILE A 163 -10.42 4.17 2.13
C ILE A 163 -10.02 4.44 0.68
N TYR A 164 -8.78 4.84 0.48
CA TYR A 164 -8.15 5.01 -0.83
C TYR A 164 -7.20 3.84 -1.06
N LEU A 165 -7.49 3.00 -2.06
CA LEU A 165 -6.64 1.85 -2.36
C LEU A 165 -5.46 2.30 -3.22
N ALA A 166 -4.26 1.89 -2.85
CA ALA A 166 -3.05 2.33 -3.51
C ALA A 166 -1.97 1.26 -3.50
N SER A 167 -0.95 1.42 -4.36
CA SER A 167 0.27 0.61 -4.30
C SER A 167 1.05 0.88 -3.01
N PRO A 168 1.97 -0.02 -2.59
CA PRO A 168 2.86 0.24 -1.45
C PRO A 168 3.70 1.50 -1.62
N TYR A 169 4.12 1.81 -2.86
CA TYR A 169 4.85 3.03 -3.18
C TYR A 169 4.02 4.29 -2.91
N THR A 170 2.81 4.34 -3.46
CA THR A 170 1.88 5.46 -3.29
C THR A 170 1.45 5.60 -1.82
N ALA A 171 1.25 4.49 -1.12
CA ALA A 171 0.94 4.49 0.32
C ALA A 171 2.08 5.08 1.15
N ALA A 172 3.33 4.67 0.89
CA ALA A 172 4.51 5.22 1.57
C ALA A 172 4.72 6.71 1.26
N ALA A 173 4.57 7.12 0.00
CA ALA A 173 4.62 8.53 -0.39
C ALA A 173 3.55 9.36 0.35
N SER A 174 2.33 8.83 0.44
CA SER A 174 1.22 9.49 1.15
C SER A 174 1.48 9.61 2.65
N ALA A 175 2.12 8.61 3.26
CA ALA A 175 2.51 8.67 4.68
C ALA A 175 3.48 9.83 4.97
N LEU A 176 4.38 10.13 4.04
CA LEU A 176 5.37 11.20 4.16
C LEU A 176 4.78 12.62 4.00
N THR A 177 3.69 12.76 3.25
CA THR A 177 3.08 14.06 2.97
C THR A 177 1.82 14.35 3.78
N GLY A 178 1.16 13.32 4.30
CA GLY A 178 -0.16 13.41 4.96
C GLY A 178 -1.32 13.63 3.99
N HIS A 179 -1.09 13.46 2.68
CA HIS A 179 -2.10 13.55 1.62
C HIS A 179 -1.93 12.38 0.64
N VAL A 180 -2.93 12.05 -0.17
CA VAL A 180 -2.72 11.10 -1.28
C VAL A 180 -1.64 11.68 -2.21
N THR A 181 -0.59 10.93 -2.48
CA THR A 181 0.61 11.46 -3.16
C THR A 181 1.12 10.52 -4.25
N ASP A 182 1.51 11.10 -5.38
CA ASP A 182 2.19 10.39 -6.46
C ASP A 182 3.60 9.98 -6.03
N LEU A 183 3.98 8.72 -6.24
CA LEU A 183 5.28 8.22 -5.81
C LEU A 183 6.46 8.90 -6.52
N ARG A 184 6.23 9.47 -7.70
CA ARG A 184 7.27 10.07 -8.56
C ARG A 184 7.93 11.31 -7.96
N ASP A 185 7.32 11.88 -6.93
CA ASP A 185 7.91 12.95 -6.13
C ASP A 185 9.10 12.46 -5.27
N PHE A 186 9.25 11.15 -5.11
CA PHE A 186 10.30 10.52 -4.28
C PHE A 186 11.19 9.54 -5.05
N LEU A 187 10.65 8.84 -6.05
CA LEU A 187 11.36 7.83 -6.84
C LEU A 187 11.11 8.08 -8.34
N GLN A 188 12.18 8.26 -9.12
CA GLN A 188 12.14 8.34 -10.57
C GLN A 188 12.73 7.10 -11.22
#